data_AF-A0A7C5J6F8-F1
#
_entry.id   AF-A0A7C5J6F8-F1
#
_cell.length_a   1.000
_cell.length_b   1.000
_cell.length_c   1.000
_cell.angle_alpha   90.00
_cell.angle_beta   90.00
_cell.angle_gamma   90.00
#
_symmetry.space_group_name_H-M   'P 1'
#
loop_
_entity.id
_entity.type
_entity.pdbx_description
1 polymer ?
#
loop_
_entity_poly.entity_id
_entity_poly.type
_entity_poly.pdbx_seq_one_letter_code
_entity_poly.pdbx_strand_id
1 'polypeptide(L)'
;MANTLLSSKVSILEEEPRIRSINAVQTSIAAMVGVTERGPIATPTLVTSFDEFRAIFGGFTADADATLAAQGFFENGGQFLYMVRTVHYTDPATAATKTSAAATINLQTPAGAATPGLVLGTLTEPFNLEPGDDLDIAVDGNPADTATFDAAAATRTSGNTETFDLSDGLTLTVSIDGGSVQTVIFNTAEFADITNATALEVATVMNAELAGCNVTVAAGAVVIISDKRGTDSGVNVTGGTANTGGVNRLNFTTGNIAGTGDVADIDAVTVAEIKAVVEADVTAGAGVLVTNVGGAVQIQSNTTGGASSIHVEAGSTADDELGLDNATHNGGAGAAVNTLQVDGKTDGAYGNDLSIMVTVATSGDADEFNLIVLDDGLVAETFPNLSMVDTAARYAETVINAEGTGSNLIAVTDLDASVDSQRPANGTSSNLSGGDDGLTGLADTDFIGDSAGPTGIRALDTVQDVNLLLIPGQATSAIQNAMITYCEDTRAMSMFA
;
A
#
# COMPACT_ATOMS: atom_id res chain seq x y z
N MET A 1 19.86 67.03 -44.28
CA MET A 1 19.97 68.38 -44.88
C MET A 1 20.10 68.21 -46.38
N ALA A 2 19.25 68.85 -47.17
CA ALA A 2 19.24 68.69 -48.62
C ALA A 2 20.44 69.42 -49.24
N ASN A 3 21.34 68.67 -49.89
CA ASN A 3 22.43 69.22 -50.71
C ASN A 3 21.93 69.44 -52.13
N THR A 4 21.51 70.65 -52.46
CA THR A 4 21.14 71.03 -53.84
C THR A 4 22.38 71.56 -54.56
N LEU A 5 22.87 70.84 -55.57
CA LEU A 5 24.03 71.22 -56.40
C LEU A 5 23.56 71.86 -57.72
N LEU A 6 23.88 73.15 -57.93
CA LEU A 6 23.50 73.96 -59.11
C LEU A 6 24.59 74.01 -60.19
N SER A 7 25.37 72.93 -60.37
CA SER A 7 26.39 72.84 -61.42
C SER A 7 26.57 71.40 -61.86
N SER A 8 26.76 71.13 -63.16
CA SER A 8 27.18 69.82 -63.66
C SER A 8 28.56 69.44 -63.11
N LYS A 9 28.57 68.72 -61.99
CA LYS A 9 29.72 68.03 -61.41
C LYS A 9 29.27 66.66 -60.93
N VAL A 10 30.12 65.65 -61.10
CA VAL A 10 29.92 64.31 -60.55
C VAL A 10 30.19 64.36 -59.05
N SER A 11 29.20 63.98 -58.23
CA SER A 11 29.37 63.79 -56.78
C SER A 11 29.49 62.31 -56.48
N ILE A 12 30.62 61.91 -55.89
CA ILE A 12 30.83 60.55 -55.38
C ILE A 12 30.42 60.55 -53.92
N LEU A 13 29.55 59.61 -53.54
CA LEU A 13 29.09 59.40 -52.17
C LEU A 13 29.30 57.92 -51.85
N GLU A 14 30.08 57.62 -50.83
CA GLU A 14 30.33 56.25 -50.38
C GLU A 14 29.25 55.89 -49.35
N GLU A 15 28.46 54.86 -49.67
CA GLU A 15 27.45 54.29 -48.78
C GLU A 15 27.81 52.82 -48.53
N GLU A 16 27.71 52.35 -47.28
CA GLU A 16 27.97 50.95 -46.97
C GLU A 16 26.91 50.05 -47.64
N PRO A 17 27.30 49.03 -48.42
CA PRO A 17 26.34 48.15 -49.05
C PRO A 17 25.56 47.38 -47.98
N ARG A 18 24.26 47.66 -47.85
CA ARG A 18 23.33 46.76 -47.15
C ARG A 18 23.10 45.53 -48.02
N ILE A 19 23.95 44.53 -47.87
CA ILE A 19 23.79 43.24 -48.51
C ILE A 19 22.62 42.53 -47.81
N ARG A 20 21.46 42.47 -48.46
CA ARG A 20 20.45 41.46 -48.12
C ARG A 20 20.91 40.16 -48.74
N SER A 21 21.35 39.21 -47.92
CA SER A 21 21.50 37.83 -48.38
C SER A 21 20.12 37.31 -48.80
N ILE A 22 20.02 36.77 -50.00
CA ILE A 22 18.87 35.98 -50.42
C ILE A 22 19.19 34.57 -49.94
N ASN A 23 18.46 34.07 -48.94
CA ASN A 23 18.56 32.66 -48.57
C ASN A 23 18.14 31.84 -49.79
N ALA A 24 18.92 30.81 -50.13
CA ALA A 24 18.50 29.85 -51.14
C ALA A 24 17.18 29.22 -50.65
N VAL A 25 16.11 29.42 -51.41
CA VAL A 25 14.86 28.69 -51.19
C VAL A 25 15.12 27.25 -51.62
N GLN A 26 14.90 26.31 -50.72
CA GLN A 26 15.06 24.88 -51.02
C GLN A 26 14.01 24.49 -52.07
N THR A 27 14.44 23.92 -53.19
CA THR A 27 13.58 23.69 -54.36
C THR A 27 12.89 22.32 -54.38
N SER A 28 13.11 21.48 -53.37
CA SER A 28 12.57 20.12 -53.32
C SER A 28 12.38 19.62 -51.89
N ILE A 29 11.36 20.13 -51.20
CA ILE A 29 10.86 19.56 -49.95
C ILE A 29 9.67 18.66 -50.29
N ALA A 30 9.76 17.38 -49.92
CA ALA A 30 8.70 16.41 -50.14
C ALA A 30 7.85 16.23 -48.88
N ALA A 31 6.57 15.95 -49.05
CA ALA A 31 5.68 15.42 -48.03
C ALA A 31 5.16 14.06 -48.47
N MET A 32 5.14 13.14 -47.52
CA MET A 32 4.65 11.79 -47.69
C MET A 32 3.56 11.52 -46.67
N VAL A 33 2.43 11.00 -47.15
CA VAL A 33 1.34 10.50 -46.31
C VAL A 33 1.27 9.00 -46.51
N GLY A 34 1.36 8.23 -45.43
CA GLY A 34 1.48 6.78 -45.55
C GLY A 34 1.38 6.06 -44.21
N VAL A 35 1.24 4.75 -44.26
CA VAL A 35 1.30 3.88 -43.09
C VAL A 35 2.76 3.64 -42.72
N THR A 36 3.08 3.66 -41.42
CA THR A 36 4.40 3.33 -40.88
C THR A 36 4.25 2.48 -39.61
N GLU A 37 5.28 1.70 -39.28
CA GLU A 37 5.31 0.80 -38.12
C GLU A 37 5.05 1.54 -36.80
N ARG A 38 5.62 2.72 -36.64
CA ARG A 38 5.51 3.54 -35.42
C ARG A 38 5.59 5.02 -35.74
N GLY A 39 5.60 5.86 -34.70
CA GLY A 39 5.82 7.30 -34.82
C GLY A 39 4.54 8.14 -34.68
N PRO A 40 4.68 9.48 -34.69
CA PRO A 40 3.58 10.42 -34.50
C PRO A 40 2.50 10.27 -35.57
N ILE A 41 1.24 10.11 -35.14
CA ILE A 41 0.08 9.97 -36.03
C ILE A 41 -0.44 11.35 -36.42
N ALA A 42 -0.81 11.52 -37.70
CA ALA A 42 -1.40 12.75 -38.24
C ALA A 42 -0.60 14.03 -37.92
N THR A 43 0.70 13.89 -37.65
CA THR A 43 1.57 15.01 -37.29
C THR A 43 2.72 15.07 -38.30
N PRO A 44 2.83 16.14 -39.10
CA PRO A 44 3.90 16.25 -40.10
C PRO A 44 5.24 16.40 -39.40
N THR A 45 6.08 15.37 -39.55
CA THR A 45 7.40 15.31 -38.92
C THR A 45 8.47 15.42 -39.98
N LEU A 46 9.32 16.44 -39.88
CA LEU A 46 10.44 16.62 -40.79
C LEU A 46 11.53 15.60 -40.46
N VAL A 47 11.98 14.87 -41.47
CA VAL A 47 13.17 14.02 -41.42
C VAL A 47 14.12 14.39 -42.55
N THR A 48 15.41 14.37 -42.23
CA THR A 48 16.50 14.82 -43.10
C THR A 48 17.42 13.70 -43.57
N SER A 49 17.21 12.49 -43.06
CA SER A 49 17.90 11.28 -43.48
C SER A 49 17.01 10.05 -43.33
N PHE A 50 17.36 8.96 -44.01
CA PHE A 50 16.65 7.69 -43.86
C PHE A 50 16.86 7.07 -42.46
N ASP A 51 18.02 7.28 -41.84
CA ASP A 51 18.27 6.82 -40.47
C ASP A 51 17.36 7.54 -39.46
N GLU A 52 17.16 8.85 -39.63
CA GLU A 52 16.20 9.63 -38.84
C GLU A 52 14.76 9.18 -39.09
N PHE A 53 14.39 8.90 -40.35
CA PHE A 53 13.10 8.30 -40.67
C PHE A 53 12.90 6.98 -39.92
N ARG A 54 13.87 6.07 -39.96
CA ARG A 54 13.76 4.77 -39.28
C ARG A 54 13.72 4.90 -37.76
N ALA A 55 14.46 5.86 -37.20
CA ALA A 55 14.43 6.13 -35.77
C ALA A 55 13.00 6.50 -35.31
N ILE A 56 12.33 7.39 -36.04
CA ILE A 56 11.01 7.93 -35.66
C ILE A 56 9.86 7.02 -36.11
N PHE A 57 9.88 6.54 -37.35
CA PHE A 57 8.74 5.87 -37.98
C PHE A 57 8.89 4.34 -38.10
N GLY A 58 10.06 3.80 -37.76
CA GLY A 58 10.33 2.37 -37.77
C GLY A 58 10.83 1.84 -39.11
N GLY A 59 10.79 0.52 -39.24
CA GLY A 59 11.31 -0.24 -40.35
C GLY A 59 10.31 -0.50 -41.48
N PHE A 60 10.57 -1.59 -42.19
CA PHE A 60 9.73 -2.05 -43.30
C PHE A 60 8.58 -2.87 -42.74
N THR A 61 7.36 -2.53 -43.13
CA THR A 61 6.17 -3.32 -42.83
C THR A 61 5.67 -4.00 -44.10
N ALA A 62 5.04 -5.16 -43.98
CA ALA A 62 4.48 -5.87 -45.13
C ALA A 62 3.29 -5.12 -45.75
N ASP A 63 2.64 -4.28 -44.96
CA ASP A 63 1.38 -3.61 -45.29
C ASP A 63 1.55 -2.14 -45.71
N ALA A 64 2.78 -1.63 -45.84
CA ALA A 64 3.01 -0.24 -46.22
C ALA A 64 4.24 -0.01 -47.11
N ASP A 65 4.05 0.84 -48.12
CA ASP A 65 5.09 1.24 -49.07
C ASP A 65 5.85 2.52 -48.65
N ALA A 66 5.43 3.18 -47.57
CA ALA A 66 5.98 4.47 -47.17
C ALA A 66 7.47 4.40 -46.83
N THR A 67 7.90 3.40 -46.05
CA THR A 67 9.31 3.19 -45.70
C THR A 67 10.17 2.94 -46.94
N LEU A 68 9.66 2.14 -47.89
CA LEU A 68 10.36 1.84 -49.15
C LEU A 68 10.49 3.10 -50.02
N ALA A 69 9.44 3.90 -50.12
CA ALA A 69 9.45 5.17 -50.83
C ALA A 69 10.40 6.19 -50.17
N ALA A 70 10.43 6.25 -48.83
CA ALA A 70 11.33 7.11 -48.09
C ALA A 70 12.80 6.73 -48.34
N GLN A 71 13.11 5.43 -48.29
CA GLN A 71 14.43 4.91 -48.65
C GLN A 71 14.82 5.36 -50.06
N GLY A 72 13.96 5.10 -51.04
CA GLY A 72 14.20 5.51 -52.42
C GLY A 72 14.39 7.01 -52.59
N PHE A 73 13.61 7.84 -51.87
CA PHE A 73 13.76 9.30 -51.90
C PHE A 73 15.14 9.75 -51.43
N PHE A 74 15.62 9.25 -50.29
CA PHE A 74 16.92 9.62 -49.75
C PHE A 74 18.08 9.05 -50.58
N GLU A 75 17.97 7.81 -51.07
CA GLU A 75 18.99 7.19 -51.93
C GLU A 75 19.15 7.91 -53.28
N ASN A 76 18.08 8.54 -53.79
CA ASN A 76 18.11 9.34 -55.01
C ASN A 76 18.48 10.82 -54.77
N GLY A 77 18.93 11.18 -53.57
CA GLY A 77 19.45 12.51 -53.25
C GLY A 77 18.43 13.50 -52.67
N GLY A 78 17.25 13.03 -52.27
CA GLY A 78 16.32 13.82 -51.45
C GLY A 78 16.93 14.21 -50.11
N GLN A 79 16.57 15.39 -49.59
CA GLN A 79 17.16 15.95 -48.36
C GLN A 79 16.15 16.26 -47.25
N PHE A 80 14.92 16.60 -47.61
CA PHE A 80 13.89 17.06 -46.66
C PHE A 80 12.57 16.37 -46.98
N LEU A 81 12.13 15.53 -46.05
CA LEU A 81 10.88 14.79 -46.15
C LEU A 81 10.04 15.07 -44.92
N TYR A 82 8.85 15.63 -45.11
CA TYR A 82 7.80 15.60 -44.09
C TYR A 82 7.06 14.27 -44.20
N MET A 83 7.03 13.48 -43.13
CA MET A 83 6.26 12.26 -43.05
C MET A 83 5.02 12.48 -42.17
N VAL A 84 3.87 12.04 -42.67
CA VAL A 84 2.61 11.97 -41.93
C VAL A 84 2.17 10.50 -41.87
N ARG A 85 2.29 9.91 -40.68
CA ARG A 85 1.77 8.56 -40.43
C ARG A 85 0.23 8.57 -40.44
N THR A 86 -0.33 7.63 -41.19
CA THR A 86 -1.76 7.40 -41.35
C THR A 86 -2.17 6.08 -40.72
N VAL A 87 -3.32 6.08 -40.05
CA VAL A 87 -4.00 4.93 -39.45
C VAL A 87 -5.48 5.04 -39.79
N HIS A 88 -6.27 4.02 -39.52
CA HIS A 88 -7.71 4.08 -39.74
C HIS A 88 -8.42 4.91 -38.66
N TYR A 89 -9.38 5.74 -39.10
CA TYR A 89 -10.30 6.49 -38.25
C TYR A 89 -11.74 6.06 -38.53
N THR A 90 -12.53 5.89 -37.47
CA THR A 90 -13.99 5.73 -37.68
C THR A 90 -14.65 7.03 -38.16
N ASP A 91 -14.04 8.18 -37.86
CA ASP A 91 -14.36 9.49 -38.42
C ASP A 91 -13.09 10.33 -38.62
N PRO A 92 -12.61 10.52 -39.87
CA PRO A 92 -11.41 11.32 -40.15
C PRO A 92 -11.47 12.78 -39.70
N ALA A 93 -12.66 13.34 -39.44
CA ALA A 93 -12.83 14.67 -38.87
C ALA A 93 -12.53 14.74 -37.36
N THR A 94 -12.37 13.58 -36.72
CA THR A 94 -12.13 13.47 -35.28
C THR A 94 -10.92 12.55 -35.03
N ALA A 95 -9.73 13.13 -34.87
CA ALA A 95 -8.47 12.39 -34.70
C ALA A 95 -8.48 11.37 -33.54
N ALA A 96 -9.25 11.62 -32.48
CA ALA A 96 -9.40 10.70 -31.35
C ALA A 96 -10.10 9.38 -31.73
N THR A 97 -10.71 9.28 -32.91
CA THR A 97 -11.40 8.08 -33.39
C THR A 97 -10.48 7.10 -34.13
N LYS A 98 -9.17 7.33 -34.08
CA LYS A 98 -8.15 6.38 -34.55
C LYS A 98 -8.37 5.01 -33.91
N THR A 99 -8.13 3.95 -34.67
CA THR A 99 -8.24 2.56 -34.17
C THR A 99 -6.90 1.95 -33.78
N SER A 100 -5.79 2.62 -34.07
CA SER A 100 -4.46 2.23 -33.60
C SER A 100 -4.35 2.34 -32.07
N ALA A 101 -3.44 1.56 -31.49
CA ALA A 101 -3.22 1.53 -30.06
C ALA A 101 -1.74 1.29 -29.71
N ALA A 102 -1.29 1.87 -28.61
CA ALA A 102 0.00 1.53 -28.01
C ALA A 102 -0.12 0.22 -27.22
N ALA A 103 0.91 -0.62 -27.30
CA ALA A 103 1.00 -1.79 -26.45
C ALA A 103 1.25 -1.36 -24.99
N THR A 104 0.73 -2.11 -24.02
CA THR A 104 0.82 -1.77 -22.60
C THR A 104 1.14 -2.98 -21.72
N ILE A 105 1.77 -2.73 -20.58
CA ILE A 105 1.92 -3.67 -19.48
C ILE A 105 1.99 -2.93 -18.14
N ASN A 106 1.46 -3.54 -17.09
CA ASN A 106 1.68 -3.06 -15.73
C ASN A 106 2.76 -3.91 -15.07
N LEU A 107 3.84 -3.26 -14.64
CA LEU A 107 4.81 -3.88 -13.75
C LEU A 107 4.27 -3.84 -12.33
N GLN A 108 4.52 -4.90 -11.58
CA GLN A 108 4.02 -5.04 -10.21
C GLN A 108 5.16 -4.91 -9.21
N THR A 109 4.84 -4.46 -7.99
CA THR A 109 5.76 -4.53 -6.85
C THR A 109 6.15 -5.97 -6.54
N PRO A 110 7.24 -6.23 -5.80
CA PRO A 110 7.44 -7.53 -5.17
C PRO A 110 6.22 -7.91 -4.34
N ALA A 111 5.84 -9.18 -4.36
CA ALA A 111 4.88 -9.69 -3.39
C ALA A 111 5.46 -9.51 -1.98
N GLY A 112 4.72 -8.83 -1.10
CA GLY A 112 5.06 -8.69 0.30
C GLY A 112 4.86 -10.00 1.06
N ALA A 113 5.39 -10.07 2.28
CA ALA A 113 4.98 -11.13 3.20
C ALA A 113 3.52 -10.91 3.58
N ALA A 114 2.72 -11.96 3.51
CA ALA A 114 1.38 -11.93 4.07
C ALA A 114 1.46 -11.60 5.57
N THR A 115 0.61 -10.69 6.04
CA THR A 115 0.56 -10.28 7.46
C THR A 115 -0.68 -10.86 8.15
N PRO A 116 -0.63 -11.06 9.48
CA PRO A 116 -1.78 -11.51 10.25
C PRO A 116 -2.78 -10.37 10.48
N GLY A 117 -4.04 -10.70 10.76
CA GLY A 117 -4.95 -9.79 11.46
C GLY A 117 -4.45 -9.57 12.89
N LEU A 118 -4.46 -8.33 13.36
CA LEU A 118 -3.84 -7.93 14.62
C LEU A 118 -4.55 -6.72 15.22
N VAL A 119 -4.91 -6.81 16.49
CA VAL A 119 -5.42 -5.71 17.31
C VAL A 119 -4.43 -5.39 18.42
N LEU A 120 -4.25 -4.11 18.73
CA LEU A 120 -3.38 -3.63 19.79
C LEU A 120 -4.21 -2.81 20.79
N GLY A 121 -4.16 -3.21 22.06
CA GLY A 121 -4.77 -2.49 23.16
C GLY A 121 -4.09 -1.14 23.43
N THR A 122 -4.85 -0.21 24.00
CA THR A 122 -4.38 1.15 24.31
C THR A 122 -3.96 1.34 25.77
N LEU A 123 -4.37 0.42 26.65
CA LEU A 123 -4.02 0.42 28.06
C LEU A 123 -2.83 -0.51 28.34
N THR A 124 -2.11 -0.25 29.43
CA THR A 124 -0.89 -0.98 29.80
C THR A 124 -1.04 -1.65 31.16
N GLU A 125 -0.41 -2.82 31.32
CA GLU A 125 -0.41 -3.59 32.57
C GLU A 125 0.11 -2.80 33.79
N PRO A 126 -0.35 -3.14 35.01
CA PRO A 126 -1.31 -4.20 35.32
C PRO A 126 -2.77 -3.77 35.04
N PHE A 127 -3.61 -4.75 34.67
CA PHE A 127 -5.03 -4.56 34.38
C PHE A 127 -5.88 -4.94 35.59
N ASN A 128 -6.90 -4.12 35.88
CA ASN A 128 -7.82 -4.36 36.98
C ASN A 128 -9.13 -4.92 36.42
N LEU A 129 -9.24 -6.24 36.40
CA LEU A 129 -10.42 -6.98 35.93
C LEU A 129 -11.32 -7.38 37.11
N GLU A 130 -12.52 -7.86 36.81
CA GLU A 130 -13.41 -8.53 37.75
C GLU A 130 -13.50 -10.04 37.48
N PRO A 131 -13.68 -10.87 38.51
CA PRO A 131 -13.87 -12.31 38.33
C PRO A 131 -15.08 -12.62 37.44
N GLY A 132 -14.83 -13.42 36.42
CA GLY A 132 -15.81 -13.79 35.39
C GLY A 132 -15.88 -12.79 34.23
N ASP A 133 -14.92 -11.86 34.12
CA ASP A 133 -14.80 -11.04 32.93
C ASP A 133 -14.43 -11.87 31.71
N ASP A 134 -15.11 -11.62 30.60
CA ASP A 134 -15.00 -12.38 29.37
C ASP A 134 -14.33 -11.55 28.26
N LEU A 135 -13.50 -12.19 27.46
CA LEU A 135 -12.95 -11.67 26.22
C LEU A 135 -13.33 -12.61 25.07
N ASP A 136 -14.30 -12.18 24.27
CA ASP A 136 -14.84 -12.92 23.14
C ASP A 136 -14.08 -12.56 21.86
N ILE A 137 -13.33 -13.51 21.30
CA ILE A 137 -12.44 -13.26 20.16
C ILE A 137 -12.84 -14.15 18.98
N ALA A 138 -13.28 -13.51 17.90
CA ALA A 138 -13.47 -14.15 16.60
C ALA A 138 -12.18 -14.09 15.77
N VAL A 139 -11.76 -15.25 15.27
CA VAL A 139 -10.52 -15.42 14.47
C VAL A 139 -10.86 -15.90 13.06
N ASP A 140 -10.34 -15.22 12.05
CA ASP A 140 -10.44 -15.61 10.63
C ASP A 140 -11.90 -15.84 10.15
N GLY A 141 -12.85 -15.07 10.69
CA GLY A 141 -14.28 -15.17 10.38
C GLY A 141 -15.01 -16.37 11.01
N ASN A 142 -14.36 -17.12 11.91
CA ASN A 142 -15.02 -18.14 12.72
C ASN A 142 -15.81 -17.49 13.87
N PRO A 143 -16.81 -18.19 14.46
CA PRO A 143 -17.45 -17.73 15.68
C PRO A 143 -16.44 -17.46 16.79
N ALA A 144 -16.74 -16.49 17.66
CA ALA A 144 -15.88 -16.14 18.77
C ALA A 144 -15.74 -17.30 19.78
N ASP A 145 -14.52 -17.49 20.26
CA ASP A 145 -14.26 -18.24 21.49
C ASP A 145 -14.16 -17.25 22.66
N THR A 146 -14.63 -17.68 23.84
CA THR A 146 -14.63 -16.88 25.06
C THR A 146 -13.45 -17.28 25.93
N ALA A 147 -12.60 -16.32 26.26
CA ALA A 147 -11.61 -16.43 27.33
C ALA A 147 -12.17 -15.75 28.59
N THR A 148 -12.36 -16.50 29.67
CA THR A 148 -12.89 -15.98 30.94
C THR A 148 -11.77 -15.82 31.95
N PHE A 149 -11.71 -14.68 32.63
CA PHE A 149 -10.75 -14.42 33.70
C PHE A 149 -11.39 -14.67 35.06
N ASP A 150 -11.05 -15.80 35.68
CA ASP A 150 -11.63 -16.20 36.96
C ASP A 150 -10.64 -16.06 38.11
N ALA A 151 -11.13 -15.52 39.23
CA ALA A 151 -10.35 -15.38 40.45
C ALA A 151 -11.22 -15.40 41.70
N ALA A 152 -10.90 -16.28 42.64
CA ALA A 152 -11.57 -16.38 43.93
C ALA A 152 -10.60 -16.10 45.08
N ALA A 153 -11.07 -15.34 46.06
CA ALA A 153 -10.31 -15.08 47.28
C ALA A 153 -10.16 -16.35 48.15
N ALA A 154 -9.00 -16.49 48.78
CA ALA A 154 -8.77 -17.47 49.82
C ALA A 154 -9.76 -17.26 50.97
N THR A 155 -10.51 -18.31 51.29
CA THR A 155 -11.53 -18.28 52.35
C THR A 155 -11.23 -19.33 53.41
N ARG A 156 -11.24 -18.92 54.68
CA ARG A 156 -11.01 -19.80 55.84
C ARG A 156 -12.13 -19.68 56.86
N THR A 157 -12.82 -20.80 57.08
CA THR A 157 -13.91 -20.89 58.05
C THR A 157 -13.44 -21.55 59.35
N SER A 158 -13.93 -21.06 60.49
CA SER A 158 -13.71 -21.65 61.81
C SER A 158 -14.30 -23.05 61.89
N GLY A 159 -13.61 -23.97 62.57
CA GLY A 159 -14.08 -25.36 62.70
C GLY A 159 -15.24 -25.51 63.67
N ASN A 160 -15.39 -24.59 64.61
CA ASN A 160 -16.54 -24.51 65.51
C ASN A 160 -17.45 -23.32 65.12
N THR A 161 -18.69 -23.36 65.63
CA THR A 161 -19.69 -22.29 65.48
C THR A 161 -20.01 -21.67 66.84
N GLU A 162 -20.55 -20.46 66.82
CA GLU A 162 -20.91 -19.71 68.02
C GLU A 162 -21.84 -20.49 68.97
N THR A 163 -21.75 -20.27 70.28
CA THR A 163 -20.85 -19.32 70.97
C THR A 163 -19.45 -19.88 71.20
N PHE A 164 -18.43 -19.02 71.19
CA PHE A 164 -17.06 -19.40 71.49
C PHE A 164 -16.75 -19.14 72.95
N ASP A 165 -16.25 -20.16 73.63
CA ASP A 165 -15.63 -19.97 74.95
C ASP A 165 -14.28 -19.31 74.66
N LEU A 166 -14.05 -18.08 75.12
CA LEU A 166 -12.78 -17.37 75.04
C LEU A 166 -12.42 -16.80 76.43
N SER A 167 -11.21 -16.28 76.58
CA SER A 167 -10.73 -15.69 77.82
C SER A 167 -9.81 -14.51 77.51
N ASP A 168 -9.66 -13.62 78.49
CA ASP A 168 -8.81 -12.43 78.36
C ASP A 168 -7.37 -12.78 77.92
N GLY A 169 -6.89 -12.10 76.87
CA GLY A 169 -5.53 -12.23 76.37
C GLY A 169 -5.25 -13.49 75.54
N LEU A 170 -6.28 -14.25 75.14
CA LEU A 170 -6.09 -15.34 74.16
C LEU A 170 -5.74 -14.75 72.80
N THR A 171 -4.88 -15.45 72.06
CA THR A 171 -4.37 -14.95 70.79
C THR A 171 -4.72 -15.85 69.61
N LEU A 172 -4.91 -15.26 68.43
CA LEU A 172 -4.96 -15.97 67.14
C LEU A 172 -3.87 -15.39 66.23
N THR A 173 -3.05 -16.24 65.61
CA THR A 173 -1.99 -15.77 64.70
C THR A 173 -2.32 -16.15 63.26
N VAL A 174 -2.32 -15.17 62.36
CA VAL A 174 -2.73 -15.33 60.95
C VAL A 174 -1.77 -14.53 60.06
N SER A 175 -1.35 -15.09 58.93
CA SER A 175 -0.73 -14.32 57.83
C SER A 175 -1.66 -14.34 56.62
N ILE A 176 -1.84 -13.19 55.99
CA ILE A 176 -2.67 -13.01 54.79
C ILE A 176 -1.77 -12.77 53.58
N ASP A 177 -2.05 -13.44 52.46
CA ASP A 177 -1.40 -13.32 51.14
C ASP A 177 0.15 -13.39 51.21
N GLY A 178 0.67 -14.31 52.02
CA GLY A 178 2.12 -14.48 52.22
C GLY A 178 2.81 -13.35 52.98
N GLY A 179 2.04 -12.37 53.48
CA GLY A 179 2.53 -11.26 54.31
C GLY A 179 2.98 -11.68 55.71
N SER A 180 3.37 -10.70 56.51
CA SER A 180 3.80 -10.91 57.90
C SER A 180 2.70 -11.52 58.76
N VAL A 181 3.07 -12.35 59.73
CA VAL A 181 2.13 -12.91 60.71
C VAL A 181 1.60 -11.79 61.61
N GLN A 182 0.28 -11.65 61.64
CA GLN A 182 -0.50 -10.76 62.47
C GLN A 182 -1.01 -11.54 63.69
N THR A 183 -1.12 -10.88 64.84
CA THR A 183 -1.61 -11.48 66.09
C THR A 183 -2.84 -10.72 66.55
N VAL A 184 -3.97 -11.40 66.60
CA VAL A 184 -5.22 -10.91 67.19
C VAL A 184 -5.21 -11.24 68.68
N ILE A 185 -5.58 -10.30 69.54
CA ILE A 185 -5.65 -10.50 71.00
C ILE A 185 -7.07 -10.23 71.49
N PHE A 186 -7.77 -11.27 71.93
CA PHE A 186 -9.14 -11.14 72.42
C PHE A 186 -9.16 -10.66 73.87
N ASN A 187 -9.72 -9.47 74.11
CA ASN A 187 -9.82 -8.85 75.43
C ASN A 187 -11.27 -8.86 75.93
N THR A 188 -11.47 -9.07 77.23
CA THR A 188 -12.82 -9.19 77.84
C THR A 188 -13.69 -7.95 77.58
N ALA A 189 -13.08 -6.77 77.43
CA ALA A 189 -13.79 -5.51 77.20
C ALA A 189 -14.45 -5.42 75.80
N GLU A 190 -14.08 -6.29 74.87
CA GLU A 190 -14.57 -6.31 73.49
C GLU A 190 -15.82 -7.18 73.31
N PHE A 191 -16.22 -7.92 74.36
CA PHE A 191 -17.31 -8.89 74.33
C PHE A 191 -18.35 -8.58 75.41
N ALA A 192 -19.62 -8.85 75.13
CA ALA A 192 -20.67 -8.80 76.15
C ALA A 192 -20.50 -9.91 77.20
N ASP A 193 -20.13 -11.12 76.74
CA ASP A 193 -19.67 -12.25 77.56
C ASP A 193 -18.62 -13.04 76.79
N ILE A 194 -17.34 -12.83 77.12
CA ILE A 194 -16.22 -13.49 76.42
C ILE A 194 -16.24 -15.02 76.54
N THR A 195 -16.92 -15.59 77.55
CA THR A 195 -17.07 -17.05 77.69
C THR A 195 -18.18 -17.63 76.81
N ASN A 196 -19.00 -16.77 76.20
CA ASN A 196 -20.04 -17.09 75.24
C ASN A 196 -19.99 -16.12 74.05
N ALA A 197 -18.79 -15.84 73.55
CA ALA A 197 -18.56 -14.87 72.49
C ALA A 197 -19.32 -15.26 71.20
N THR A 198 -20.06 -14.33 70.62
CA THR A 198 -20.75 -14.55 69.34
C THR A 198 -19.76 -14.48 68.17
N ALA A 199 -20.10 -15.10 67.04
CA ALA A 199 -19.27 -15.03 65.84
C ALA A 199 -19.14 -13.59 65.33
N LEU A 200 -20.17 -12.76 65.52
CA LEU A 200 -20.15 -11.36 65.12
C LEU A 200 -19.18 -10.53 65.97
N GLU A 201 -19.15 -10.74 67.29
CA GLU A 201 -18.18 -10.07 68.18
C GLU A 201 -16.75 -10.49 67.81
N VAL A 202 -16.51 -11.79 67.61
CA VAL A 202 -15.18 -12.29 67.21
C VAL A 202 -14.76 -11.71 65.85
N ALA A 203 -15.65 -11.72 64.85
CA ALA A 203 -15.36 -11.15 63.54
C ALA A 203 -15.07 -9.64 63.63
N THR A 204 -15.76 -8.91 64.51
CA THR A 204 -15.53 -7.48 64.75
C THR A 204 -14.14 -7.23 65.33
N VAL A 205 -13.71 -8.01 66.32
CA VAL A 205 -12.36 -7.90 66.90
C VAL A 205 -11.31 -8.25 65.84
N MET A 206 -11.50 -9.34 65.11
CA MET A 206 -10.56 -9.74 64.06
C MET A 206 -10.46 -8.70 62.93
N ASN A 207 -11.56 -8.08 62.50
CA ASN A 207 -11.52 -6.99 61.51
C ASN A 207 -10.82 -5.72 62.02
N ALA A 208 -10.78 -5.50 63.34
CA ALA A 208 -10.07 -4.36 63.92
C ALA A 208 -8.55 -4.59 63.98
N GLU A 209 -8.11 -5.85 64.03
CA GLU A 209 -6.70 -6.22 64.25
C GLU A 209 -6.01 -6.84 63.03
N LEU A 210 -6.75 -7.43 62.08
CA LEU A 210 -6.23 -7.99 60.84
C LEU A 210 -6.33 -6.98 59.69
N ALA A 211 -5.29 -6.95 58.86
CA ALA A 211 -5.24 -6.21 57.60
C ALA A 211 -5.11 -7.16 56.40
N GLY A 212 -5.66 -6.73 55.25
CA GLY A 212 -5.64 -7.47 53.98
C GLY A 212 -6.72 -8.55 53.87
N CYS A 213 -7.67 -8.59 54.82
CA CYS A 213 -8.79 -9.51 54.77
C CYS A 213 -10.05 -8.87 55.37
N ASN A 214 -11.19 -9.42 54.98
CA ASN A 214 -12.48 -9.18 55.57
C ASN A 214 -12.95 -10.42 56.34
N VAL A 215 -13.31 -10.24 57.60
CA VAL A 215 -13.82 -11.29 58.48
C VAL A 215 -15.33 -11.16 58.60
N THR A 216 -16.04 -12.20 58.20
CA THR A 216 -17.50 -12.25 58.17
C THR A 216 -18.04 -13.43 58.98
N VAL A 217 -19.36 -13.55 59.06
CA VAL A 217 -20.04 -14.65 59.75
C VAL A 217 -20.90 -15.43 58.77
N ALA A 218 -20.73 -16.74 58.72
CA ALA A 218 -21.57 -17.63 57.92
C ALA A 218 -22.03 -18.81 58.77
N ALA A 219 -23.35 -18.99 58.91
CA ALA A 219 -23.95 -20.09 59.68
C ALA A 219 -23.38 -20.24 61.12
N GLY A 220 -23.09 -19.11 61.78
CA GLY A 220 -22.50 -19.06 63.12
C GLY A 220 -20.99 -19.33 63.19
N ALA A 221 -20.32 -19.57 62.06
CA ALA A 221 -18.86 -19.67 61.99
C ALA A 221 -18.22 -18.32 61.64
N VAL A 222 -17.00 -18.10 62.10
CA VAL A 222 -16.16 -16.96 61.71
C VAL A 222 -15.43 -17.31 60.42
N VAL A 223 -15.53 -16.44 59.41
CA VAL A 223 -14.97 -16.67 58.08
C VAL A 223 -14.01 -15.55 57.73
N ILE A 224 -12.73 -15.86 57.56
CA ILE A 224 -11.71 -14.93 57.07
C ILE A 224 -11.65 -15.06 55.54
N ILE A 225 -11.83 -13.96 54.83
CA ILE A 225 -11.76 -13.88 53.37
C ILE A 225 -10.66 -12.89 53.03
N SER A 226 -9.65 -13.28 52.27
CA SER A 226 -8.63 -12.33 51.79
C SER A 226 -9.28 -11.25 50.93
N ASP A 227 -8.77 -10.02 51.01
CA ASP A 227 -9.22 -8.93 50.12
C ASP A 227 -8.70 -9.15 48.69
N LYS A 228 -7.60 -9.91 48.52
CA LYS A 228 -7.06 -10.31 47.22
C LYS A 228 -7.82 -11.49 46.65
N ARG A 229 -8.06 -11.49 45.33
CA ARG A 229 -8.70 -12.57 44.58
C ARG A 229 -7.74 -13.15 43.55
N GLY A 230 -7.64 -14.47 43.50
CA GLY A 230 -6.76 -15.18 42.56
C GLY A 230 -5.79 -16.12 43.27
N THR A 231 -4.86 -16.70 42.51
CA THR A 231 -3.96 -17.74 43.03
C THR A 231 -2.89 -17.22 44.01
N ASP A 232 -2.61 -15.92 44.05
CA ASP A 232 -1.75 -15.28 45.06
C ASP A 232 -2.48 -14.98 46.38
N SER A 233 -3.81 -15.07 46.38
CA SER A 233 -4.61 -14.94 47.61
C SER A 233 -4.32 -16.07 48.59
N GLY A 234 -4.20 -15.77 49.89
CA GLY A 234 -3.86 -16.77 50.90
C GLY A 234 -4.35 -16.43 52.30
N VAL A 235 -4.97 -17.40 52.98
CA VAL A 235 -5.29 -17.30 54.42
C VAL A 235 -4.61 -18.42 55.19
N ASN A 236 -3.53 -18.05 55.90
CA ASN A 236 -2.72 -18.96 56.68
C ASN A 236 -2.87 -18.73 58.18
N VAL A 237 -3.63 -19.60 58.84
CA VAL A 237 -3.72 -19.61 60.31
C VAL A 237 -2.51 -20.36 60.85
N THR A 238 -1.64 -19.65 61.56
CA THR A 238 -0.36 -20.19 62.04
C THR A 238 -0.45 -20.76 63.46
N GLY A 239 -1.50 -20.41 64.21
CA GLY A 239 -1.72 -20.92 65.57
C GLY A 239 -2.46 -19.93 66.46
N GLY A 240 -2.12 -19.95 67.75
CA GLY A 240 -2.73 -19.10 68.77
C GLY A 240 -3.56 -19.88 69.80
N THR A 241 -3.60 -19.36 71.03
CA THR A 241 -4.31 -19.97 72.17
C THR A 241 -5.83 -19.80 72.10
N ALA A 242 -6.32 -18.87 71.28
CA ALA A 242 -7.75 -18.74 70.94
C ALA A 242 -8.20 -19.79 69.92
N ASN A 243 -7.26 -20.41 69.19
CA ASN A 243 -7.58 -21.39 68.15
C ASN A 243 -7.70 -22.82 68.70
N THR A 244 -6.89 -23.18 69.70
CA THR A 244 -6.78 -24.55 70.25
C THR A 244 -6.54 -24.52 71.77
N GLY A 245 -6.65 -25.67 72.45
CA GLY A 245 -6.28 -25.81 73.87
C GLY A 245 -7.39 -25.55 74.90
N GLY A 246 -8.62 -25.27 74.46
CA GLY A 246 -9.81 -25.12 75.30
C GLY A 246 -11.03 -25.83 74.71
N VAL A 247 -12.15 -25.82 75.44
CA VAL A 247 -13.45 -26.30 74.94
C VAL A 247 -14.05 -25.23 74.02
N ASN A 248 -14.64 -25.62 72.88
CA ASN A 248 -15.32 -24.74 71.92
C ASN A 248 -14.58 -23.46 71.50
N ARG A 249 -13.25 -23.53 71.32
CA ARG A 249 -12.39 -22.48 70.73
C ARG A 249 -12.63 -22.32 69.22
N LEU A 250 -12.01 -21.35 68.56
CA LEU A 250 -12.25 -21.04 67.13
C LEU A 250 -12.00 -22.25 66.19
N ASN A 251 -11.00 -23.07 66.49
CA ASN A 251 -10.74 -24.34 65.81
C ASN A 251 -10.57 -24.22 64.29
N PHE A 252 -9.93 -23.15 63.81
CA PHE A 252 -9.46 -23.06 62.43
C PHE A 252 -8.40 -24.14 62.17
N THR A 253 -8.49 -24.81 61.03
CA THR A 253 -7.41 -25.65 60.51
C THR A 253 -6.17 -24.79 60.26
N THR A 254 -5.04 -25.15 60.88
CA THR A 254 -3.77 -24.44 60.69
C THR A 254 -3.15 -24.74 59.32
N GLY A 255 -2.40 -23.78 58.77
CA GLY A 255 -1.78 -23.85 57.44
C GLY A 255 -2.47 -22.91 56.45
N ASN A 256 -1.90 -22.79 55.25
CA ASN A 256 -2.40 -21.91 54.19
C ASN A 256 -3.56 -22.55 53.42
N ILE A 257 -4.54 -21.74 53.02
CA ILE A 257 -5.48 -22.03 51.94
C ILE A 257 -5.21 -20.93 50.93
N ALA A 258 -4.96 -21.32 49.69
CA ALA A 258 -4.83 -20.38 48.58
C ALA A 258 -6.21 -20.06 47.99
N GLY A 259 -6.31 -18.91 47.34
CA GLY A 259 -7.39 -18.64 46.40
C GLY A 259 -7.28 -19.56 45.18
N THR A 260 -8.25 -19.45 44.28
CA THR A 260 -8.29 -20.20 43.03
C THR A 260 -8.50 -19.25 41.87
N GLY A 261 -8.34 -19.74 40.65
CA GLY A 261 -8.47 -18.93 39.44
C GLY A 261 -7.41 -19.30 38.42
N ASP A 262 -7.43 -18.58 37.30
CA ASP A 262 -6.44 -18.66 36.23
C ASP A 262 -5.43 -17.50 36.25
N VAL A 263 -5.71 -16.45 37.03
CA VAL A 263 -4.79 -15.33 37.31
C VAL A 263 -4.30 -15.32 38.77
N ALA A 264 -3.18 -14.66 39.02
CA ALA A 264 -2.60 -14.49 40.35
C ALA A 264 -3.38 -13.47 41.19
N ASP A 265 -3.64 -12.30 40.61
CA ASP A 265 -4.35 -11.18 41.24
C ASP A 265 -5.23 -10.48 40.19
N ILE A 266 -6.54 -10.66 40.27
CA ILE A 266 -7.49 -10.14 39.26
C ILE A 266 -7.50 -8.61 39.19
N ASP A 267 -7.12 -7.94 40.28
CA ASP A 267 -7.04 -6.48 40.34
C ASP A 267 -5.72 -5.96 39.73
N ALA A 268 -4.79 -6.86 39.38
CA ALA A 268 -3.46 -6.52 38.87
C ALA A 268 -2.91 -7.53 37.83
N VAL A 269 -3.75 -7.92 36.86
CA VAL A 269 -3.41 -8.92 35.84
C VAL A 269 -2.33 -8.41 34.89
N THR A 270 -1.35 -9.25 34.58
CA THR A 270 -0.25 -8.97 33.65
C THR A 270 -0.55 -9.44 32.23
N VAL A 271 0.13 -8.89 31.21
CA VAL A 271 0.02 -9.39 29.82
C VAL A 271 0.41 -10.87 29.72
N ALA A 272 1.31 -11.34 30.58
CA ALA A 272 1.70 -12.75 30.62
C ALA A 272 0.56 -13.68 31.06
N GLU A 273 -0.28 -13.22 31.99
CA GLU A 273 -1.48 -13.94 32.44
C GLU A 273 -2.60 -13.85 31.39
N ILE A 274 -2.84 -12.66 30.80
CA ILE A 274 -3.76 -12.52 29.67
C ILE A 274 -3.39 -13.49 28.55
N LYS A 275 -2.11 -13.56 28.19
CA LYS A 275 -1.59 -14.51 27.20
C LYS A 275 -1.91 -15.96 27.58
N ALA A 276 -1.68 -16.34 28.83
CA ALA A 276 -1.87 -17.71 29.28
C ALA A 276 -3.34 -18.16 29.18
N VAL A 277 -4.28 -17.29 29.55
CA VAL A 277 -5.72 -17.56 29.46
C VAL A 277 -6.19 -17.52 28.01
N VAL A 278 -5.95 -16.41 27.31
CA VAL A 278 -6.46 -16.19 25.94
C VAL A 278 -5.95 -17.22 24.94
N GLU A 279 -4.65 -17.57 24.97
CA GLU A 279 -4.11 -18.59 24.04
C GLU A 279 -4.55 -20.01 24.37
N ALA A 280 -4.97 -20.28 25.61
CA ALA A 280 -5.51 -21.58 26.00
C ALA A 280 -6.95 -21.76 25.52
N ASP A 281 -7.76 -20.69 25.57
CA ASP A 281 -9.20 -20.75 25.34
C ASP A 281 -9.58 -20.41 23.89
N VAL A 282 -8.86 -19.51 23.22
CA VAL A 282 -9.12 -19.12 21.83
C VAL A 282 -8.41 -20.09 20.87
N THR A 283 -9.14 -21.12 20.47
CA THR A 283 -8.63 -22.25 19.68
C THR A 283 -9.31 -22.43 18.33
N ALA A 284 -10.44 -21.77 18.09
CA ALA A 284 -11.13 -21.71 16.82
C ALA A 284 -10.25 -21.08 15.73
N GLY A 285 -10.41 -21.58 14.49
CA GLY A 285 -9.50 -21.22 13.40
C GLY A 285 -8.08 -21.76 13.61
N ALA A 286 -7.08 -20.88 13.57
CA ALA A 286 -5.68 -21.22 13.88
C ALA A 286 -5.24 -20.77 15.30
N GLY A 287 -6.19 -20.30 16.11
CA GLY A 287 -5.91 -19.65 17.39
C GLY A 287 -5.17 -18.31 17.23
N VAL A 288 -4.71 -17.77 18.35
CA VAL A 288 -4.07 -16.47 18.44
C VAL A 288 -2.66 -16.54 19.03
N LEU A 289 -1.91 -15.46 18.84
CA LEU A 289 -0.71 -15.15 19.61
C LEU A 289 -0.93 -13.82 20.32
N VAL A 290 -0.74 -13.82 21.63
CA VAL A 290 -0.74 -12.65 22.49
C VAL A 290 0.70 -12.25 22.82
N THR A 291 1.01 -10.98 22.62
CA THR A 291 2.33 -10.39 22.89
C THR A 291 2.22 -9.11 23.71
N ASN A 292 3.30 -8.78 24.43
CA ASN A 292 3.43 -7.53 25.19
C ASN A 292 4.12 -6.48 24.32
N VAL A 293 3.40 -5.39 24.01
CA VAL A 293 3.91 -4.26 23.24
C VAL A 293 3.94 -3.03 24.15
N GLY A 294 5.07 -2.79 24.80
CA GLY A 294 5.25 -1.62 25.67
C GLY A 294 4.31 -1.61 26.89
N GLY A 295 3.88 -2.77 27.37
CA GLY A 295 2.93 -2.96 28.47
C GLY A 295 1.49 -3.23 28.01
N ALA A 296 1.17 -2.97 26.74
CA ALA A 296 -0.16 -3.23 26.19
C ALA A 296 -0.30 -4.66 25.63
N VAL A 297 -1.53 -5.17 25.65
CA VAL A 297 -1.89 -6.45 25.04
C VAL A 297 -2.02 -6.28 23.53
N GLN A 298 -1.26 -7.06 22.77
CA GLN A 298 -1.49 -7.24 21.34
C GLN A 298 -1.98 -8.66 21.08
N ILE A 299 -3.07 -8.81 20.33
CA ILE A 299 -3.62 -10.10 19.92
C ILE A 299 -3.54 -10.19 18.41
N GLN A 300 -2.91 -11.23 17.89
CA GLN A 300 -2.81 -11.49 16.46
C GLN A 300 -3.28 -12.89 16.11
N SER A 301 -3.82 -13.06 14.91
CA SER A 301 -4.13 -14.38 14.35
C SER A 301 -2.81 -15.13 14.07
N ASN A 302 -2.83 -16.45 14.23
CA ASN A 302 -1.71 -17.31 13.84
C ASN A 302 -1.66 -17.57 12.33
N THR A 303 -2.68 -17.16 11.57
CA THR A 303 -2.64 -17.17 10.10
C THR A 303 -2.15 -15.84 9.55
N THR A 304 -1.80 -15.83 8.26
CA THR A 304 -1.49 -14.61 7.52
C THR A 304 -2.25 -14.56 6.21
N GLY A 305 -2.41 -13.38 5.64
CA GLY A 305 -3.03 -13.18 4.34
C GLY A 305 -4.37 -12.45 4.42
N GLY A 306 -4.98 -12.18 3.27
CA GLY A 306 -6.22 -11.40 3.18
C GLY A 306 -7.46 -12.06 3.80
N ALA A 307 -7.36 -13.31 4.24
CA ALA A 307 -8.41 -14.01 5.00
C ALA A 307 -8.13 -14.06 6.50
N SER A 308 -6.93 -13.65 6.94
CA SER A 308 -6.59 -13.58 8.35
C SER A 308 -7.31 -12.39 8.99
N SER A 309 -7.92 -12.58 10.16
CA SER A 309 -8.58 -11.47 10.87
C SER A 309 -8.67 -11.72 12.37
N ILE A 310 -8.71 -10.63 13.13
CA ILE A 310 -9.06 -10.62 14.55
C ILE A 310 -10.21 -9.64 14.76
N HIS A 311 -11.21 -10.06 15.53
CA HIS A 311 -12.31 -9.23 15.97
C HIS A 311 -12.63 -9.56 17.43
N VAL A 312 -12.60 -8.53 18.28
CA VAL A 312 -13.07 -8.62 19.67
C VAL A 312 -14.54 -8.22 19.68
N GLU A 313 -15.41 -9.12 20.12
CA GLU A 313 -16.86 -8.87 20.12
C GLU A 313 -17.19 -7.77 21.13
N ALA A 314 -18.11 -6.87 20.77
CA ALA A 314 -18.56 -5.77 21.63
C ALA A 314 -19.33 -6.21 22.90
N GLY A 315 -19.53 -7.51 23.07
CA GLY A 315 -20.09 -8.12 24.28
C GLY A 315 -19.04 -8.56 25.30
N SER A 316 -17.75 -8.52 24.92
CA SER A 316 -16.65 -8.74 25.86
C SER A 316 -16.75 -7.75 27.02
N THR A 317 -16.41 -8.19 28.22
CA THR A 317 -16.39 -7.32 29.41
C THR A 317 -14.98 -6.92 29.81
N ALA A 318 -13.94 -7.61 29.32
CA ALA A 318 -12.55 -7.26 29.58
C ALA A 318 -11.92 -6.34 28.52
N ASP A 319 -12.59 -6.06 27.40
CA ASP A 319 -12.01 -5.30 26.28
C ASP A 319 -11.73 -3.84 26.65
N ASP A 320 -12.60 -3.21 27.44
CA ASP A 320 -12.44 -1.85 27.97
C ASP A 320 -11.20 -1.73 28.87
N GLU A 321 -10.98 -2.67 29.79
CA GLU A 321 -9.84 -2.70 30.71
C GLU A 321 -8.52 -2.98 29.99
N LEU A 322 -8.56 -3.74 28.90
CA LEU A 322 -7.41 -3.98 28.03
C LEU A 322 -7.22 -2.87 26.97
N GLY A 323 -8.21 -1.99 26.81
CA GLY A 323 -8.24 -0.91 25.84
C GLY A 323 -8.25 -1.40 24.39
N LEU A 324 -8.86 -2.57 24.13
CA LEU A 324 -9.05 -3.15 22.81
C LEU A 324 -10.27 -2.50 22.13
N ASP A 325 -10.23 -2.36 20.81
CA ASP A 325 -11.40 -1.92 20.05
C ASP A 325 -12.17 -3.12 19.46
N ASN A 326 -13.43 -2.89 19.08
CA ASN A 326 -14.29 -3.91 18.48
C ASN A 326 -14.33 -3.82 16.93
N ALA A 327 -13.34 -3.22 16.28
CA ALA A 327 -13.26 -3.27 14.82
C ALA A 327 -12.75 -4.65 14.37
N THR A 328 -13.00 -5.00 13.11
CA THR A 328 -12.34 -6.16 12.49
C THR A 328 -11.00 -5.74 11.94
N HIS A 329 -9.93 -6.35 12.44
CA HIS A 329 -8.56 -6.11 12.02
C HIS A 329 -8.11 -7.21 11.05
N ASN A 330 -7.93 -6.87 9.78
CA ASN A 330 -7.60 -7.82 8.72
C ASN A 330 -6.09 -7.91 8.47
N GLY A 331 -5.64 -9.11 8.13
CA GLY A 331 -4.32 -9.36 7.60
C GLY A 331 -4.18 -8.92 6.14
N GLY A 332 -2.94 -8.65 5.73
CA GLY A 332 -2.59 -8.29 4.37
C GLY A 332 -2.23 -9.54 3.56
N ALA A 333 -2.75 -9.65 2.33
CA ALA A 333 -2.42 -10.75 1.43
C ALA A 333 -0.95 -10.75 0.96
N GLY A 334 -0.23 -9.64 1.14
CA GLY A 334 1.11 -9.46 0.56
C GLY A 334 1.09 -9.50 -0.97
N ALA A 335 -0.07 -9.29 -1.59
CA ALA A 335 -0.20 -9.38 -3.04
C ALA A 335 0.62 -8.28 -3.73
N ALA A 336 1.25 -8.64 -4.85
CA ALA A 336 1.90 -7.68 -5.72
C ALA A 336 0.85 -6.69 -6.27
N VAL A 337 1.16 -5.40 -6.23
CA VAL A 337 0.28 -4.33 -6.72
C VAL A 337 0.89 -3.73 -7.98
N ASN A 338 0.07 -3.35 -8.95
CA ASN A 338 0.56 -2.62 -10.13
C ASN A 338 1.17 -1.30 -9.68
N THR A 339 2.37 -0.99 -10.17
CA THR A 339 3.11 0.19 -9.71
C THR A 339 3.67 1.07 -10.80
N LEU A 340 4.06 0.49 -11.94
CA LEU A 340 4.55 1.26 -13.08
C LEU A 340 3.87 0.72 -14.33
N GLN A 341 3.01 1.54 -14.93
CA GLN A 341 2.48 1.27 -16.25
C GLN A 341 3.55 1.60 -17.28
N VAL A 342 3.76 0.71 -18.25
CA VAL A 342 4.69 0.89 -19.36
C VAL A 342 3.90 0.74 -20.64
N ASP A 343 3.89 1.80 -21.44
CA ASP A 343 3.26 1.84 -22.75
C ASP A 343 4.32 1.95 -23.84
N GLY A 344 4.04 1.43 -25.04
CA GLY A 344 4.80 1.78 -26.23
C GLY A 344 4.77 3.30 -26.43
N LYS A 345 5.92 3.90 -26.77
CA LYS A 345 6.06 5.37 -26.95
C LYS A 345 5.03 5.93 -27.93
N THR A 346 4.72 5.15 -28.95
CA THR A 346 3.71 5.46 -29.96
C THR A 346 2.87 4.24 -30.23
N ASP A 347 1.68 4.44 -30.77
CA ASP A 347 0.84 3.34 -31.24
C ASP A 347 1.59 2.45 -32.25
N GLY A 348 1.26 1.16 -32.25
CA GLY A 348 1.70 0.24 -33.28
C GLY A 348 1.97 -1.15 -32.76
N ALA A 349 1.93 -2.11 -33.67
CA ALA A 349 2.12 -3.52 -33.37
C ALA A 349 3.54 -3.83 -32.87
N TYR A 350 4.54 -2.99 -33.23
CA TYR A 350 5.92 -3.10 -32.76
C TYR A 350 6.02 -3.17 -31.23
N GLY A 351 5.11 -2.51 -30.52
CA GLY A 351 5.11 -2.49 -29.05
C GLY A 351 4.93 -3.90 -28.46
N ASN A 352 4.30 -4.82 -29.20
CA ASN A 352 4.05 -6.19 -28.74
C ASN A 352 5.33 -7.06 -28.70
N ASP A 353 6.43 -6.59 -29.29
CA ASP A 353 7.74 -7.26 -29.24
C ASP A 353 8.62 -6.74 -28.09
N LEU A 354 8.16 -5.67 -27.41
CA LEU A 354 8.86 -5.09 -26.28
C LEU A 354 8.56 -5.83 -24.99
N SER A 355 9.59 -6.02 -24.15
CA SER A 355 9.44 -6.47 -22.76
C SER A 355 10.40 -5.70 -21.84
N ILE A 356 10.12 -5.72 -20.54
CA ILE A 356 10.88 -4.95 -19.55
C ILE A 356 11.59 -5.88 -18.60
N MET A 357 12.91 -5.69 -18.45
CA MET A 357 13.71 -6.36 -17.44
C MET A 357 14.08 -5.39 -16.33
N VAL A 358 13.70 -5.74 -15.10
CA VAL A 358 14.03 -5.00 -13.89
C VAL A 358 15.11 -5.74 -13.12
N THR A 359 16.17 -5.03 -12.74
CA THR A 359 17.29 -5.58 -11.96
C THR A 359 17.62 -4.71 -10.76
N VAL A 360 18.38 -5.26 -9.82
CA VAL A 360 18.90 -4.51 -8.66
C VAL A 360 19.70 -3.29 -9.11
N ALA A 361 19.55 -2.16 -8.42
CA ALA A 361 20.29 -0.95 -8.73
C ALA A 361 21.80 -1.18 -8.74
N THR A 362 22.49 -0.52 -9.66
CA THR A 362 23.96 -0.53 -9.70
C THR A 362 24.58 0.34 -8.60
N SER A 363 23.80 1.29 -8.04
CA SER A 363 24.17 2.09 -6.86
C SER A 363 24.27 1.27 -5.58
N GLY A 364 23.54 0.15 -5.49
CA GLY A 364 23.39 -0.65 -4.28
C GLY A 364 22.29 -0.15 -3.32
N ASP A 365 21.58 0.93 -3.69
CA ASP A 365 20.41 1.39 -2.94
C ASP A 365 19.24 0.40 -3.14
N ALA A 366 18.55 0.07 -2.05
CA ALA A 366 17.45 -0.89 -2.04
C ALA A 366 16.14 -0.31 -2.60
N ASP A 367 16.01 1.02 -2.59
CA ASP A 367 14.84 1.75 -3.08
C ASP A 367 14.98 2.15 -4.55
N GLU A 368 16.16 1.94 -5.15
CA GLU A 368 16.41 2.14 -6.56
C GLU A 368 16.36 0.81 -7.35
N PHE A 369 16.24 0.91 -8.69
CA PHE A 369 16.27 -0.23 -9.60
C PHE A 369 16.85 0.15 -10.96
N ASN A 370 17.31 -0.82 -11.76
CA ASN A 370 17.57 -0.57 -13.19
C ASN A 370 16.39 -1.09 -14.01
N LEU A 371 15.98 -0.32 -15.00
CA LEU A 371 15.01 -0.72 -16.01
C LEU A 371 15.70 -0.90 -17.36
N ILE A 372 15.52 -2.06 -17.97
CA ILE A 372 16.10 -2.42 -19.26
C ILE A 372 14.95 -2.73 -20.22
N VAL A 373 14.91 -2.04 -21.35
CA VAL A 373 13.95 -2.31 -22.42
C VAL A 373 14.55 -3.36 -23.34
N LEU A 374 13.82 -4.45 -23.54
CA LEU A 374 14.16 -5.50 -24.48
C LEU A 374 13.25 -5.41 -25.70
N ASP A 375 13.83 -5.56 -26.89
CA ASP A 375 13.15 -5.65 -28.17
C ASP A 375 13.44 -7.04 -28.77
N ASP A 376 12.41 -7.88 -28.90
CA ASP A 376 12.51 -9.30 -29.24
C ASP A 376 13.56 -10.05 -28.39
N GLY A 377 13.61 -9.70 -27.10
CA GLY A 377 14.52 -10.28 -26.10
C GLY A 377 15.96 -9.72 -26.12
N LEU A 378 16.28 -8.78 -27.02
CA LEU A 378 17.58 -8.12 -27.08
C LEU A 378 17.55 -6.77 -26.35
N VAL A 379 18.62 -6.43 -25.63
CA VAL A 379 18.72 -5.14 -24.93
C VAL A 379 18.72 -3.98 -25.93
N ALA A 380 17.69 -3.16 -25.88
CA ALA A 380 17.54 -1.96 -26.71
C ALA A 380 17.94 -0.69 -25.95
N GLU A 381 17.44 -0.52 -24.72
CA GLU A 381 17.71 0.65 -23.88
C GLU A 381 17.93 0.25 -22.41
N THR A 382 18.70 1.04 -21.66
CA THR A 382 18.98 0.77 -20.24
C THR A 382 18.97 2.06 -19.44
N PHE A 383 18.18 2.07 -18.37
CA PHE A 383 18.01 3.18 -17.44
C PHE A 383 18.44 2.72 -16.04
N PRO A 384 19.67 3.04 -15.61
CA PRO A 384 20.15 2.61 -14.30
C PRO A 384 19.59 3.48 -13.17
N ASN A 385 19.53 2.91 -11.97
CA ASN A 385 19.30 3.63 -10.70
C ASN A 385 18.10 4.59 -10.77
N LEU A 386 16.96 4.08 -11.23
CA LEU A 386 15.67 4.77 -11.19
C LEU A 386 15.05 4.62 -9.80
N SER A 387 14.22 5.59 -9.44
CA SER A 387 13.45 5.62 -8.20
C SER A 387 11.95 5.80 -8.50
N MET A 388 11.09 5.26 -7.66
CA MET A 388 9.63 5.52 -7.66
C MET A 388 9.25 6.70 -6.77
N VAL A 389 10.21 7.45 -6.23
CA VAL A 389 9.95 8.64 -5.41
C VAL A 389 9.92 9.88 -6.32
N ASP A 390 8.78 10.57 -6.39
CA ASP A 390 8.55 11.74 -7.26
C ASP A 390 9.61 12.84 -7.13
N THR A 391 10.10 13.03 -5.91
CA THR A 391 11.11 14.07 -5.60
C THR A 391 12.55 13.64 -5.91
N ALA A 392 12.77 12.37 -6.25
CA ALA A 392 14.10 11.87 -6.56
C ALA A 392 14.59 12.41 -7.90
N ALA A 393 15.88 12.75 -7.98
CA ALA A 393 16.50 13.23 -9.21
C ALA A 393 16.43 12.22 -10.37
N ARG A 394 16.25 10.93 -10.05
CA ARG A 394 16.07 9.83 -11.01
C ARG A 394 14.70 9.17 -10.91
N TYR A 395 13.67 9.98 -10.64
CA TYR A 395 12.29 9.51 -10.70
C TYR A 395 11.96 8.88 -12.06
N ALA A 396 11.42 7.66 -12.05
CA ALA A 396 11.27 6.80 -13.22
C ALA A 396 10.49 7.47 -14.35
N GLU A 397 9.32 8.04 -14.03
CA GLU A 397 8.46 8.71 -15.02
C GLU A 397 9.15 9.90 -15.67
N THR A 398 9.77 10.77 -14.87
CA THR A 398 10.48 11.95 -15.39
C THR A 398 11.67 11.56 -16.27
N VAL A 399 12.46 10.57 -15.87
CA VAL A 399 13.66 10.17 -16.62
C VAL A 399 13.30 9.46 -17.93
N ILE A 400 12.38 8.49 -17.89
CA ILE A 400 12.04 7.69 -19.07
C ILE A 400 11.24 8.53 -20.08
N ASN A 401 10.35 9.40 -19.61
CA ASN A 401 9.55 10.24 -20.49
C ASN A 401 10.27 11.51 -20.96
N ALA A 402 11.49 11.78 -20.48
CA ALA A 402 12.24 12.98 -20.83
C ALA A 402 12.41 13.13 -22.36
N GLU A 403 12.12 14.33 -22.87
CA GLU A 403 12.31 14.65 -24.27
C GLU A 403 13.80 14.65 -24.64
N GLY A 404 14.18 13.94 -25.70
CA GLY A 404 15.55 13.88 -26.24
C GLY A 404 16.55 13.04 -25.45
N THR A 405 16.34 12.80 -24.15
CA THR A 405 17.24 11.97 -23.31
C THR A 405 16.57 10.73 -22.72
N GLY A 406 15.24 10.65 -22.76
CA GLY A 406 14.47 9.50 -22.28
C GLY A 406 14.41 8.37 -23.30
N SER A 407 13.43 7.48 -23.14
CA SER A 407 13.21 6.35 -24.02
C SER A 407 12.64 6.76 -25.38
N ASN A 408 13.13 6.08 -26.44
CA ASN A 408 12.57 6.16 -27.80
C ASN A 408 11.50 5.09 -28.05
N LEU A 409 11.41 4.07 -27.19
CA LEU A 409 10.58 2.89 -27.40
C LEU A 409 9.35 2.84 -26.47
N ILE A 410 9.48 3.36 -25.25
CA ILE A 410 8.44 3.31 -24.23
C ILE A 410 8.15 4.69 -23.61
N ALA A 411 6.96 4.81 -23.05
CA ALA A 411 6.62 5.80 -22.04
C ALA A 411 6.16 5.06 -20.78
N VAL A 412 6.27 5.69 -19.62
CA VAL A 412 5.81 5.10 -18.35
C VAL A 412 4.91 6.04 -17.59
N THR A 413 4.03 5.49 -16.77
CA THR A 413 3.22 6.24 -15.81
C THR A 413 3.35 5.57 -14.45
N ASP A 414 3.69 6.34 -13.42
CA ASP A 414 3.63 5.87 -12.04
C ASP A 414 2.17 5.72 -11.61
N LEU A 415 1.84 4.58 -11.01
CA LEU A 415 0.49 4.27 -10.56
C LEU A 415 0.28 4.56 -9.06
N ASP A 416 1.26 5.17 -8.39
CA ASP A 416 1.19 5.56 -6.97
C ASP A 416 0.82 4.37 -6.08
N ALA A 417 1.53 3.24 -6.22
CA ALA A 417 1.18 2.02 -5.50
C ALA A 417 1.15 2.25 -3.97
N SER A 418 0.04 1.90 -3.31
CA SER A 418 -0.15 2.15 -1.88
C SER A 418 0.48 1.07 -0.99
N VAL A 419 1.79 0.87 -1.12
CA VAL A 419 2.59 -0.13 -0.37
C VAL A 419 3.95 0.45 0.03
N ASP A 420 4.60 -0.14 1.04
CA ASP A 420 5.88 0.35 1.59
C ASP A 420 7.03 0.38 0.58
N SER A 421 7.03 -0.55 -0.39
CA SER A 421 8.01 -0.58 -1.49
C SER A 421 7.30 -0.53 -2.83
N GLN A 422 7.34 0.64 -3.45
CA GLN A 422 6.70 0.92 -4.73
C GLN A 422 7.54 0.49 -5.93
N ARG A 423 8.81 0.08 -5.75
CA ARG A 423 9.63 -0.27 -6.92
C ARG A 423 9.09 -1.54 -7.62
N PRO A 424 9.16 -1.62 -8.96
CA PRO A 424 8.86 -2.84 -9.68
C PRO A 424 9.68 -4.05 -9.21
N ALA A 425 9.07 -5.24 -9.23
CA ALA A 425 9.74 -6.49 -8.91
C ALA A 425 10.86 -6.80 -9.91
N ASN A 426 11.98 -7.34 -9.40
CA ASN A 426 13.06 -7.80 -10.26
C ASN A 426 12.61 -8.99 -11.10
N GLY A 427 13.03 -9.01 -12.37
CA GLY A 427 12.67 -10.05 -13.33
C GLY A 427 12.41 -9.49 -14.72
N THR A 428 12.10 -10.37 -15.66
CA THR A 428 11.67 -9.98 -17.00
C THR A 428 10.16 -10.13 -17.09
N SER A 429 9.48 -9.09 -17.56
CA SER A 429 8.04 -9.11 -17.80
C SER A 429 7.69 -10.01 -18.98
N SER A 430 6.40 -10.33 -19.15
CA SER A 430 5.91 -10.72 -20.47
C SER A 430 6.07 -9.56 -21.45
N ASN A 431 5.90 -9.83 -22.73
CA ASN A 431 5.81 -8.74 -23.70
C ASN A 431 4.63 -7.82 -23.36
N LEU A 432 4.79 -6.55 -23.73
CA LEU A 432 3.67 -5.62 -23.80
C LEU A 432 2.62 -6.18 -24.76
N SER A 433 1.37 -5.77 -24.59
CA SER A 433 0.26 -6.31 -25.38
C SER A 433 -0.74 -5.23 -25.77
N GLY A 434 -1.52 -5.50 -26.82
CA GLY A 434 -2.58 -4.59 -27.28
C GLY A 434 -2.10 -3.51 -28.25
N GLY A 435 -0.84 -3.55 -28.70
CA GLY A 435 -0.35 -2.67 -29.75
C GLY A 435 -1.03 -3.00 -31.08
N ASP A 436 -1.56 -1.98 -31.76
CA ASP A 436 -2.24 -2.11 -33.05
C ASP A 436 -1.85 -0.95 -33.96
N ASP A 437 -1.52 -1.26 -35.21
CA ASP A 437 -1.20 -0.28 -36.26
C ASP A 437 -2.44 0.44 -36.79
N GLY A 438 -3.65 -0.02 -36.45
CA GLY A 438 -4.91 0.58 -36.89
C GLY A 438 -5.17 0.38 -38.38
N LEU A 439 -4.78 -0.76 -38.94
CA LEU A 439 -4.94 -1.03 -40.39
C LEU A 439 -6.29 -1.68 -40.73
N THR A 440 -6.97 -2.25 -39.75
CA THR A 440 -8.29 -2.85 -39.96
C THR A 440 -9.30 -1.75 -40.31
N GLY A 441 -9.89 -1.85 -41.50
CA GLY A 441 -10.86 -0.86 -41.99
C GLY A 441 -10.25 0.33 -42.73
N LEU A 442 -8.92 0.38 -42.86
CA LEU A 442 -8.21 1.45 -43.55
C LEU A 442 -8.80 1.69 -44.95
N ALA A 443 -9.12 2.95 -45.24
CA ALA A 443 -9.82 3.36 -46.45
C ALA A 443 -9.21 4.63 -47.04
N ASP A 444 -9.59 4.94 -48.29
CA ASP A 444 -9.15 6.15 -48.99
C ASP A 444 -9.37 7.44 -48.17
N THR A 445 -10.46 7.48 -47.38
CA THR A 445 -10.81 8.61 -46.52
C THR A 445 -9.78 8.90 -45.43
N ASP A 446 -9.02 7.91 -44.97
CA ASP A 446 -7.99 8.08 -43.95
C ASP A 446 -6.76 8.82 -44.52
N PHE A 447 -6.42 8.53 -45.78
CA PHE A 447 -5.34 9.23 -46.50
C PHE A 447 -5.79 10.62 -46.96
N ILE A 448 -7.02 10.77 -47.43
CA ILE A 448 -7.57 12.08 -47.83
C ILE A 448 -7.67 13.00 -46.61
N GLY A 449 -8.23 12.47 -45.51
CA GLY A 449 -8.39 13.14 -44.23
C GLY A 449 -9.37 14.30 -44.23
N ASP A 450 -9.41 15.02 -43.11
CA ASP A 450 -10.24 16.20 -42.92
C ASP A 450 -9.48 17.27 -42.12
N SER A 451 -9.73 18.55 -42.42
CA SER A 451 -9.14 19.69 -41.71
C SER A 451 -9.63 19.87 -40.29
N ALA A 452 -10.81 19.38 -39.94
CA ALA A 452 -11.30 19.43 -38.57
C ALA A 452 -10.46 18.54 -37.64
N GLY A 453 -10.05 17.37 -38.16
CA GLY A 453 -9.23 16.38 -37.46
C GLY A 453 -7.71 16.48 -37.72
N PRO A 454 -7.24 17.56 -38.36
CA PRO A 454 -6.11 17.53 -39.32
C PRO A 454 -5.52 16.14 -39.62
N THR A 455 -6.26 15.27 -40.32
CA THR A 455 -5.84 13.90 -40.67
C THR A 455 -5.38 13.79 -42.13
N GLY A 456 -4.74 12.67 -42.50
CA GLY A 456 -4.34 12.39 -43.88
C GLY A 456 -3.50 13.51 -44.51
N ILE A 457 -3.79 13.86 -45.77
CA ILE A 457 -3.15 14.99 -46.47
C ILE A 457 -3.42 16.31 -45.74
N ARG A 458 -4.56 16.46 -45.05
CA ARG A 458 -4.93 17.69 -44.34
C ARG A 458 -4.07 17.95 -43.10
N ALA A 459 -3.36 16.94 -42.58
CA ALA A 459 -2.34 17.13 -41.55
C ALA A 459 -1.22 18.10 -42.01
N LEU A 460 -0.95 18.13 -43.31
CA LEU A 460 0.07 19.00 -43.90
C LEU A 460 -0.31 20.47 -43.90
N ASP A 461 -1.58 20.85 -43.67
CA ASP A 461 -2.05 22.24 -43.72
C ASP A 461 -1.23 23.19 -42.80
N THR A 462 -0.59 22.62 -41.78
CA THR A 462 0.30 23.32 -40.83
C THR A 462 1.70 23.63 -41.37
N VAL A 463 2.13 22.98 -42.45
CA VAL A 463 3.46 23.13 -43.06
C VAL A 463 3.32 23.80 -44.42
N GLN A 464 4.00 24.92 -44.66
CA GLN A 464 3.84 25.72 -45.88
C GLN A 464 4.94 25.51 -46.93
N ASP A 465 6.09 24.95 -46.54
CA ASP A 465 7.29 24.92 -47.37
C ASP A 465 7.43 23.63 -48.21
N VAL A 466 6.34 22.90 -48.45
CA VAL A 466 6.36 21.63 -49.18
C VAL A 466 6.06 21.85 -50.67
N ASN A 467 6.82 21.20 -51.55
CA ASN A 467 6.69 21.32 -53.00
C ASN A 467 6.25 20.02 -53.70
N LEU A 468 6.40 18.86 -53.07
CA LEU A 468 6.06 17.55 -53.63
C LEU A 468 5.18 16.77 -52.64
N LEU A 469 4.07 16.20 -53.10
CA LEU A 469 3.19 15.33 -52.31
C LEU A 469 3.28 13.89 -52.83
N LEU A 470 3.40 12.93 -51.92
CA LEU A 470 3.53 11.52 -52.23
C LEU A 470 2.60 10.71 -51.31
N ILE A 471 1.85 9.76 -51.88
CA ILE A 471 1.07 8.77 -51.11
C ILE A 471 1.42 7.38 -51.65
N PRO A 472 2.56 6.81 -51.21
CA PRO A 472 3.06 5.54 -51.73
C PRO A 472 2.05 4.40 -51.57
N GLY A 473 1.97 3.52 -52.57
CA GLY A 473 1.06 2.36 -52.57
C GLY A 473 -0.41 2.69 -52.87
N GLN A 474 -0.79 3.96 -52.92
CA GLN A 474 -2.18 4.38 -53.07
C GLN A 474 -2.50 4.86 -54.49
N ALA A 475 -3.14 3.98 -55.27
CA ALA A 475 -3.44 4.21 -56.69
C ALA A 475 -4.94 4.40 -57.01
N THR A 476 -5.80 4.51 -56.00
CA THR A 476 -7.24 4.69 -56.21
C THR A 476 -7.53 6.05 -56.83
N SER A 477 -8.54 6.13 -57.69
CA SER A 477 -8.92 7.40 -58.32
C SER A 477 -9.38 8.44 -57.30
N ALA A 478 -9.96 8.01 -56.18
CA ALA A 478 -10.36 8.90 -55.09
C ALA A 478 -9.15 9.61 -54.47
N ILE A 479 -8.10 8.88 -54.11
CA ILE A 479 -6.88 9.45 -53.53
C ILE A 479 -6.17 10.34 -54.55
N GLN A 480 -6.00 9.88 -55.79
CA GLN A 480 -5.30 10.65 -56.83
C GLN A 480 -6.02 11.97 -57.15
N ASN A 481 -7.35 11.95 -57.28
CA ASN A 481 -8.13 13.17 -57.46
C ASN A 481 -8.05 14.10 -56.23
N ALA A 482 -8.02 13.54 -55.02
CA ALA A 482 -7.87 14.33 -53.80
C ALA A 482 -6.49 14.98 -53.68
N MET A 483 -5.41 14.28 -54.07
CA MET A 483 -4.05 14.84 -54.15
C MET A 483 -4.00 16.01 -55.13
N ILE A 484 -4.56 15.85 -56.34
CA ILE A 484 -4.63 16.94 -57.34
C ILE A 484 -5.41 18.13 -56.80
N THR A 485 -6.61 17.89 -56.25
CA THR A 485 -7.46 18.93 -55.66
C THR A 485 -6.74 19.65 -54.52
N TYR A 486 -6.03 18.91 -53.66
CA TYR A 486 -5.27 19.50 -52.57
C TYR A 486 -4.14 20.41 -53.08
N CYS A 487 -3.40 19.96 -54.09
CA CYS A 487 -2.32 20.74 -54.70
C CYS A 487 -2.81 21.97 -55.47
N GLU A 488 -3.87 21.83 -56.27
CA GLU A 488 -4.42 22.90 -57.11
C GLU A 488 -5.22 23.93 -56.31
N ASP A 489 -6.16 23.47 -55.49
CA ASP A 489 -7.12 24.34 -54.80
C ASP A 489 -6.63 24.71 -53.40
N THR A 490 -6.37 23.73 -52.53
CA THR A 490 -6.01 23.98 -51.12
C THR A 490 -4.63 24.64 -50.98
N ARG A 491 -3.68 24.25 -51.84
CA ARG A 491 -2.32 24.78 -51.89
C ARG A 491 -2.11 25.81 -52.99
N ALA A 492 -3.14 26.20 -53.73
CA ALA A 492 -3.06 27.24 -54.77
C ALA A 492 -1.89 27.02 -55.76
N MET A 493 -1.67 25.77 -56.17
CA MET A 493 -0.58 25.34 -57.07
C MET A 493 0.85 25.56 -56.53
N SER A 494 1.04 25.67 -55.21
CA SER A 494 2.36 25.76 -54.59
C SER A 494 3.08 24.40 -54.45
N MET A 495 2.36 23.31 -54.71
CA MET A 495 2.78 21.92 -54.51
C MET A 495 2.39 21.08 -55.73
N PHE A 496 3.18 20.04 -56.04
CA PHE A 496 2.89 19.05 -57.08
C PHE A 496 2.56 17.69 -56.45
N ALA A 497 1.56 17.02 -56.99
CA ALA A 497 1.15 15.66 -56.63
C ALA A 497 1.80 14.60 -57.53
#